data_AF-I3D2E8-F1
#
_entry.id   AF-I3D2E8-F1
#
_cell.length_a   1.000
_cell.length_b   1.000
_cell.length_c   1.000
_cell.angle_alpha   90.00
_cell.angle_beta   90.00
_cell.angle_gamma   90.00
#
_symmetry.space_group_name_H-M   'P 1'
#
loop_
_entity.id
_entity.type
_entity.pdbx_description
1 polymer ?
#
loop_
_entity_poly.entity_id
_entity_poly.type
_entity_poly.pdbx_seq_one_letter_code
_entity_poly.pdbx_strand_id
1 'polypeptide(L)'
;MILTNNDFDVKTIVIKKSLEESDAMEIVEQKKTDPFKSLLSRPKKEDIHVDSLKLIYEGSLIVSGKYSANYFRKSLHTIDVDSNVHGVVLGDGVFPVRSKSGLEKAFVGKRGKNKIDLNLEEHVFVEGEDELIFDHHGLEVELPFKIDSKNIENYPDKTLNENQTNVKKPEFSYESAIEKLKIHLKKPLEENVRDLKDEFTLHDITEVYIPIFEARLSDLKKKVEIIRIDAVRKKIL
;
A
#
# COMPACT_ATOMS: atom_id res chain seq x y z
N MET A 1 0.00 -6.83 -24.24
CA MET A 1 -1.32 -7.47 -24.10
C MET A 1 -2.29 -6.38 -23.66
N ILE A 2 -3.21 -5.99 -24.53
CA ILE A 2 -4.22 -4.97 -24.23
C ILE A 2 -5.31 -5.71 -23.46
N LEU A 3 -5.44 -5.46 -22.16
CA LEU A 3 -6.53 -6.00 -21.35
C LEU A 3 -7.78 -5.19 -21.70
N THR A 4 -8.75 -5.85 -22.34
CA THR A 4 -10.06 -5.29 -22.65
C THR A 4 -10.98 -5.43 -21.44
N ASN A 5 -11.65 -4.34 -21.05
CA ASN A 5 -12.67 -4.22 -20.00
C ASN A 5 -13.58 -5.45 -19.82
N ASN A 6 -13.62 -6.01 -18.60
CA ASN A 6 -14.70 -6.80 -17.92
C ASN A 6 -14.34 -8.13 -17.19
N ASP A 7 -13.09 -8.49 -16.91
CA ASP A 7 -12.75 -9.83 -16.36
C ASP A 7 -12.31 -9.90 -14.88
N PHE A 8 -12.54 -8.86 -14.06
CA PHE A 8 -12.21 -8.92 -12.63
C PHE A 8 -13.45 -9.26 -11.79
N ASP A 9 -13.37 -10.32 -10.99
CA ASP A 9 -14.36 -10.57 -9.93
C ASP A 9 -14.08 -9.59 -8.78
N VAL A 10 -14.94 -8.57 -8.66
CA VAL A 10 -14.78 -7.49 -7.69
C VAL A 10 -15.67 -7.76 -6.49
N LYS A 11 -15.05 -7.93 -5.32
CA LYS A 11 -15.76 -8.09 -4.06
C LYS A 11 -16.21 -6.74 -3.53
N THR A 12 -17.47 -6.63 -3.13
CA THR A 12 -17.98 -5.42 -2.47
C THR A 12 -18.12 -5.65 -0.97
N ILE A 13 -17.56 -4.73 -0.17
CA ILE A 13 -17.67 -4.69 1.28
C ILE A 13 -18.19 -3.31 1.68
N VAL A 14 -19.11 -3.27 2.64
CA VAL A 14 -19.55 -2.03 3.28
C VAL A 14 -19.23 -2.13 4.76
N ILE A 15 -18.60 -1.10 5.31
CA ILE A 15 -18.29 -1.04 6.75
C ILE A 15 -19.52 -0.55 7.51
N LYS A 16 -19.85 -1.22 8.62
CA LYS A 16 -20.93 -0.81 9.52
C LYS A 16 -20.60 0.55 10.13
N LYS A 17 -21.56 1.47 10.08
CA LYS A 17 -21.48 2.72 10.84
C LYS A 17 -21.63 2.43 12.34
N SER A 18 -20.88 3.15 13.16
CA SER A 18 -21.00 3.13 14.63
C SER A 18 -21.61 4.43 15.18
N LEU A 19 -21.89 5.39 14.29
CA LEU A 19 -22.40 6.72 14.59
C LEU A 19 -23.81 6.89 14.03
N GLU A 20 -24.71 7.40 14.85
CA GLU A 20 -26.06 7.80 14.44
C GLU A 20 -26.08 9.26 13.98
N GLU A 21 -27.07 9.62 13.17
CA GLU A 21 -27.18 10.96 12.58
C GLU A 21 -27.32 12.05 13.65
N SER A 22 -28.04 11.78 14.75
CA SER A 22 -28.16 12.71 15.88
C SER A 22 -26.81 13.04 16.51
N ASP A 23 -25.97 12.02 16.70
CA ASP A 23 -24.65 12.16 17.30
C ASP A 23 -23.70 12.88 16.34
N ALA A 24 -23.79 12.57 15.04
CA ALA A 24 -23.05 13.27 14.01
C ALA A 24 -23.42 14.76 13.96
N MET A 25 -24.72 15.08 14.04
CA MET A 25 -25.21 16.45 14.08
C MET A 25 -24.71 17.19 15.33
N GLU A 26 -24.66 16.54 16.48
CA GLU A 26 -24.09 17.12 17.70
C GLU A 26 -22.61 17.46 17.52
N ILE A 27 -21.82 16.55 16.96
CA ILE A 27 -20.39 16.79 16.66
C ILE A 27 -20.25 17.99 15.72
N VAL A 28 -21.07 18.08 14.68
CA VAL A 28 -21.08 19.21 13.74
C VAL A 28 -21.40 20.51 14.46
N GLU A 29 -22.48 20.58 15.24
CA GLU A 29 -22.87 21.78 15.98
C GLU A 29 -21.81 22.22 17.01
N GLN A 30 -21.08 21.26 17.58
CA GLN A 30 -19.96 21.55 18.46
C GLN A 30 -18.78 22.18 17.71
N LYS A 31 -18.51 21.74 16.47
CA LYS A 31 -17.29 22.04 15.70
C LYS A 31 -17.50 22.96 14.49
N LYS A 32 -18.72 23.39 14.20
CA LYS A 32 -19.08 24.14 12.99
C LYS A 32 -18.32 25.44 12.75
N THR A 33 -17.74 26.05 13.79
CA THR A 33 -16.94 27.28 13.64
C THR A 33 -15.48 27.01 13.27
N ASP A 34 -15.00 25.76 13.36
CA ASP A 34 -13.60 25.41 13.12
C ASP A 34 -13.15 25.65 11.66
N PRO A 35 -13.91 25.23 10.63
CA PRO A 35 -13.53 25.47 9.23
C PRO A 35 -13.50 26.96 8.83
N PHE A 36 -14.23 27.80 9.58
CA PHE A 36 -14.32 29.23 9.31
C PHE A 36 -13.35 30.07 10.15
N LYS A 37 -12.54 29.43 11.00
CA LYS A 37 -11.56 30.13 11.82
C LYS A 37 -10.45 30.71 10.94
N SER A 38 -10.11 31.98 11.18
CA SER A 38 -8.92 32.63 10.64
C SER A 38 -7.82 32.71 11.69
N LEU A 39 -6.61 33.16 11.31
CA LEU A 39 -5.48 33.37 12.22
C LEU A 39 -5.83 34.24 13.44
N LEU A 40 -6.75 35.19 13.30
CA LEU A 40 -7.05 36.20 14.33
C LEU A 40 -8.50 36.18 14.84
N SER A 41 -9.40 35.42 14.21
CA SER A 41 -10.81 35.41 14.61
C SER A 41 -11.47 34.06 14.39
N ARG A 42 -12.38 33.72 15.29
CA ARG A 42 -13.33 32.62 15.13
C ARG A 42 -14.73 33.23 15.07
N PRO A 43 -15.57 32.88 14.08
CA PRO A 43 -16.94 33.37 14.03
C PRO A 43 -17.76 32.82 15.21
N LYS A 44 -18.89 33.48 15.50
CA LYS A 44 -19.81 32.95 16.50
C LYS A 44 -20.56 31.74 15.94
N LYS A 45 -21.07 30.88 16.82
CA LYS A 45 -21.82 29.69 16.38
C LYS A 45 -23.10 30.05 15.67
N GLU A 46 -23.75 31.14 16.06
CA GLU A 46 -25.01 31.60 15.48
C GLU A 46 -24.82 32.13 14.05
N ASP A 47 -23.60 32.53 13.69
CA ASP A 47 -23.26 33.01 12.35
C ASP A 47 -23.03 31.87 11.35
N ILE A 48 -22.87 30.63 11.85
CA ILE A 48 -22.61 29.44 11.03
C ILE A 48 -23.83 28.52 11.03
N HIS A 49 -24.33 28.28 9.83
CA HIS A 49 -25.52 27.47 9.55
C HIS A 49 -25.09 26.10 9.04
N VAL A 50 -25.74 25.05 9.54
CA VAL A 50 -25.61 23.70 8.98
C VAL A 50 -26.67 23.56 7.89
N ASP A 51 -26.25 23.57 6.64
CA ASP A 51 -27.17 23.53 5.50
C ASP A 51 -27.70 22.12 5.24
N SER A 52 -26.86 21.11 5.45
CA SER A 52 -27.23 19.71 5.32
C SER A 52 -26.24 18.81 6.04
N LEU A 53 -26.72 17.65 6.50
CA LEU A 53 -25.91 16.52 6.94
C LEU A 53 -26.32 15.31 6.10
N LYS A 54 -25.36 14.65 5.45
CA LYS A 54 -25.63 13.49 4.60
C LYS A 54 -24.71 12.33 4.95
N LEU A 55 -25.25 11.13 5.02
CA LEU A 55 -24.46 9.91 5.07
C LEU A 55 -24.03 9.53 3.66
N ILE A 56 -22.72 9.43 3.45
CA ILE A 56 -22.07 9.09 2.19
C ILE A 56 -21.32 7.77 2.38
N TYR A 57 -21.36 6.91 1.38
CA TYR A 57 -20.55 5.71 1.32
C TYR A 57 -19.43 5.94 0.32
N GLU A 58 -18.23 6.16 0.83
CA GLU A 58 -17.05 6.46 0.03
C GLU A 58 -16.23 5.21 -0.22
N GLY A 59 -16.03 4.87 -1.49
CA GLY A 59 -15.34 3.67 -1.93
C GLY A 59 -13.83 3.83 -1.88
N SER A 60 -13.16 2.85 -1.31
CA SER A 60 -11.72 2.62 -1.40
C SER A 60 -11.48 1.30 -2.16
N LEU A 61 -10.30 1.14 -2.74
CA LEU A 61 -9.90 -0.07 -3.44
C LEU A 61 -8.83 -0.81 -2.68
N ILE A 62 -9.01 -2.10 -2.55
CA ILE A 62 -7.99 -3.02 -2.06
C ILE A 62 -7.65 -3.96 -3.21
N VAL A 63 -6.37 -4.10 -3.51
CA VAL A 63 -5.87 -5.01 -4.53
C VAL A 63 -4.78 -5.88 -3.92
N SER A 64 -4.93 -7.19 -4.06
CA SER A 64 -3.97 -8.17 -3.56
C SER A 64 -3.46 -9.06 -4.69
N GLY A 65 -2.24 -9.53 -4.56
CA GLY A 65 -1.61 -10.25 -5.64
C GLY A 65 -0.22 -10.72 -5.28
N LYS A 66 0.33 -11.49 -6.21
CA LYS A 66 1.60 -12.17 -6.04
C LYS A 66 2.46 -11.97 -7.26
N TYR A 67 3.74 -11.73 -7.02
CA TYR A 67 4.77 -11.69 -8.02
C TYR A 67 5.79 -12.79 -7.73
N SER A 68 6.18 -13.51 -8.77
CA SER A 68 7.30 -14.43 -8.71
C SER A 68 8.24 -14.19 -9.86
N ALA A 69 9.54 -14.38 -9.63
CA ALA A 69 10.54 -14.33 -10.66
C ALA A 69 11.59 -15.41 -10.44
N ASN A 70 11.91 -16.10 -11.53
CA ASN A 70 12.99 -17.05 -11.59
C ASN A 70 14.04 -16.57 -12.60
N TYR A 71 15.29 -16.47 -12.17
CA TYR A 71 16.37 -15.95 -13.00
C TYR A 71 17.74 -16.45 -12.56
N PHE A 72 18.75 -16.25 -13.41
CA PHE A 72 20.14 -16.46 -13.02
C PHE A 72 20.83 -15.12 -12.80
N ARG A 73 21.62 -15.01 -11.73
CA ARG A 73 22.48 -13.85 -11.47
C ARG A 73 23.93 -14.27 -11.29
N LYS A 74 24.85 -13.38 -11.63
CA LYS A 74 26.25 -13.54 -11.24
C LYS A 74 26.39 -13.24 -9.75
N SER A 75 27.16 -14.06 -9.05
CA SER A 75 27.43 -13.90 -7.63
C SER A 75 28.89 -14.18 -7.33
N LEU A 76 29.44 -13.47 -6.34
CA LEU A 76 30.81 -13.64 -5.88
C LEU A 76 30.78 -14.17 -4.45
N HIS A 77 31.23 -15.41 -4.26
CA HIS A 77 31.39 -16.01 -2.94
C HIS A 77 32.86 -16.08 -2.57
N THR A 78 33.21 -15.63 -1.38
CA THR A 78 34.58 -15.71 -0.88
C THR A 78 34.68 -16.81 0.17
N ILE A 79 35.62 -17.75 -0.03
CA ILE A 79 35.93 -18.79 0.95
C ILE A 79 37.31 -18.55 1.57
N ASP A 80 37.44 -18.89 2.84
CA ASP A 80 38.73 -18.89 3.54
C ASP A 80 39.36 -20.30 3.47
N VAL A 81 40.62 -20.35 3.05
CA VAL A 81 41.44 -21.58 2.98
C VAL A 81 42.73 -21.41 3.77
N ASP A 82 43.40 -22.52 4.07
CA ASP A 82 44.67 -22.46 4.81
C ASP A 82 45.76 -21.68 4.07
N SER A 83 46.71 -21.14 4.82
CA SER A 83 47.74 -20.25 4.29
C SER A 83 48.68 -20.89 3.26
N ASN A 84 48.77 -22.22 3.23
CA ASN A 84 49.55 -23.02 2.28
C ASN A 84 48.73 -23.50 1.07
N VAL A 85 47.43 -23.18 0.99
CA VAL A 85 46.60 -23.45 -0.18
C VAL A 85 46.79 -22.32 -1.19
N HIS A 86 47.06 -22.67 -2.44
CA HIS A 86 47.32 -21.72 -3.54
C HIS A 86 46.15 -21.56 -4.52
N GLY A 87 45.20 -22.48 -4.48
CA GLY A 87 43.96 -22.42 -5.26
C GLY A 87 43.05 -23.59 -4.92
N VAL A 88 41.80 -23.51 -5.36
CA VAL A 88 40.78 -24.55 -5.22
C VAL A 88 40.34 -24.96 -6.62
N VAL A 89 40.17 -26.26 -6.82
CA VAL A 89 39.62 -26.82 -8.06
C VAL A 89 38.14 -27.16 -7.81
N LEU A 90 37.25 -26.69 -8.67
CA LEU A 90 35.82 -26.99 -8.62
C LEU A 90 35.34 -27.30 -10.04
N GLY A 91 34.94 -28.56 -10.27
CA GLY A 91 34.74 -29.07 -11.63
C GLY A 91 36.03 -28.94 -12.45
N ASP A 92 35.93 -28.36 -13.64
CA ASP A 92 37.07 -28.08 -14.53
C ASP A 92 37.73 -26.71 -14.28
N GLY A 93 37.20 -25.92 -13.34
CA GLY A 93 37.70 -24.59 -13.02
C GLY A 93 38.77 -24.59 -11.93
N VAL A 94 39.78 -23.72 -12.08
CA VAL A 94 40.81 -23.46 -11.07
C VAL A 94 40.67 -22.03 -10.54
N PHE A 95 40.43 -21.89 -9.24
CA PHE A 95 40.21 -20.62 -8.56
C PHE A 95 41.42 -20.27 -7.68
N PRO A 96 42.25 -19.29 -8.07
CA PRO A 96 43.46 -18.95 -7.34
C PRO A 96 43.16 -18.15 -6.08
N VAL A 97 44.11 -18.15 -5.13
CA VAL A 97 44.05 -17.26 -3.96
C VAL A 97 44.15 -15.79 -4.34
N ARG A 98 43.36 -14.96 -3.68
CA ARG A 98 43.43 -13.49 -3.79
C ARG A 98 44.77 -13.00 -3.23
N SER A 99 45.38 -12.06 -3.94
CA SER A 99 46.54 -11.32 -3.46
C SER A 99 46.19 -10.51 -2.20
N LYS A 100 46.81 -10.87 -1.07
CA LYS A 100 46.68 -10.10 0.18
C LYS A 100 47.29 -8.71 0.02
N SER A 101 46.52 -7.68 0.39
CA SER A 101 47.01 -6.31 0.48
C SER A 101 48.07 -6.16 1.60
N GLY A 102 48.83 -5.05 1.58
CA GLY A 102 49.85 -4.77 2.59
C GLY A 102 49.29 -4.68 4.02
N LEU A 103 48.10 -4.11 4.17
CA LEU A 103 47.41 -3.97 5.46
C LEU A 103 46.87 -5.32 5.96
N GLU A 104 46.27 -6.14 5.09
CA GLU A 104 45.84 -7.49 5.48
C GLU A 104 47.01 -8.37 5.93
N LYS A 105 48.17 -8.23 5.28
CA LYS A 105 49.40 -8.93 5.70
C LYS A 105 49.89 -8.49 7.08
N ALA A 106 49.66 -7.22 7.45
CA ALA A 106 50.03 -6.69 8.76
C ALA A 106 49.07 -7.14 9.88
N PHE A 107 47.78 -7.25 9.59
CA PHE A 107 46.77 -7.66 10.58
C PHE A 107 46.69 -9.17 10.82
N VAL A 108 46.68 -9.98 9.75
CA VAL A 108 46.48 -11.44 9.86
C VAL A 108 47.82 -12.20 9.86
N GLY A 109 48.93 -11.48 9.63
CA GLY A 109 50.27 -12.04 9.50
C GLY A 109 50.46 -12.90 8.23
N LYS A 110 51.71 -13.31 7.96
CA LYS A 110 52.05 -14.14 6.79
C LYS A 110 51.36 -15.53 6.79
N ARG A 111 50.91 -16.01 7.95
CA ARG A 111 50.24 -17.31 8.14
C ARG A 111 48.71 -17.23 8.27
N GLY A 112 48.12 -16.04 8.14
CA GLY A 112 46.67 -15.91 8.12
C GLY A 112 46.02 -16.70 6.98
N LYS A 113 44.74 -17.06 7.12
CA LYS A 113 43.98 -17.74 6.05
C LYS A 113 44.08 -16.98 4.73
N ASN A 114 44.11 -17.70 3.62
CA ASN A 114 44.00 -17.14 2.27
C ASN A 114 42.52 -17.07 1.89
N LYS A 115 42.17 -16.11 1.03
CA LYS A 115 40.81 -15.95 0.51
C LYS A 115 40.78 -16.35 -0.96
N ILE A 116 39.74 -17.06 -1.38
CA ILE A 116 39.49 -17.41 -2.78
C ILE A 116 38.13 -16.85 -3.16
N ASP A 117 38.10 -16.14 -4.28
CA ASP A 117 36.92 -15.53 -4.87
C ASP A 117 36.35 -16.49 -5.92
N LEU A 118 35.13 -16.97 -5.68
CA LEU A 118 34.40 -17.87 -6.56
C LEU A 118 33.34 -17.06 -7.31
N ASN A 119 33.57 -16.82 -8.60
CA ASN A 119 32.58 -16.25 -9.50
C ASN A 119 31.63 -17.36 -9.95
N LEU A 120 30.39 -17.29 -9.50
CA LEU A 120 29.35 -18.29 -9.74
C LEU A 120 28.16 -17.64 -10.46
N GLU A 121 27.28 -18.48 -10.98
CA GLU A 121 25.92 -18.08 -11.29
C GLU A 121 24.95 -18.76 -10.32
N GLU A 122 24.12 -17.96 -9.68
CA GLU A 122 23.05 -18.44 -8.82
C GLU A 122 21.75 -18.50 -9.62
N HIS A 123 21.03 -19.61 -9.49
CA HIS A 123 19.64 -19.71 -9.92
C HIS A 123 18.76 -19.24 -8.76
N VAL A 124 18.14 -18.09 -8.93
CA VAL A 124 17.41 -17.38 -7.88
C VAL A 124 15.92 -17.45 -8.18
N PHE A 125 15.16 -17.84 -7.17
CA PHE A 125 13.71 -17.70 -7.14
C PHE A 125 13.34 -16.66 -6.09
N VAL A 126 12.64 -15.61 -6.51
CA VAL A 126 12.05 -14.62 -5.61
C VAL A 126 10.55 -14.66 -5.74
N GLU A 127 9.88 -14.48 -4.62
CA GLU A 127 8.43 -14.47 -4.52
C GLU A 127 8.03 -13.41 -3.49
N GLY A 128 6.95 -12.70 -3.78
CA GLY A 128 6.36 -11.71 -2.89
C GLY A 128 4.86 -11.67 -3.13
N GLU A 129 4.11 -11.61 -2.05
CA GLU A 129 2.67 -11.44 -2.04
C GLU A 129 2.36 -10.29 -1.08
N ASP A 130 1.48 -9.40 -1.52
CA ASP A 130 1.12 -8.22 -0.74
C ASP A 130 -0.22 -7.67 -1.21
N GLU A 131 -0.74 -6.72 -0.43
CA GLU A 131 -1.98 -6.01 -0.66
C GLU A 131 -1.73 -4.50 -0.57
N LEU A 132 -2.29 -3.74 -1.51
CA LEU A 132 -2.31 -2.29 -1.47
C LEU A 132 -3.74 -1.78 -1.32
N ILE A 133 -3.89 -0.70 -0.55
CA ILE A 133 -5.17 -0.03 -0.31
C ILE A 133 -5.08 1.39 -0.83
N PHE A 134 -6.04 1.78 -1.64
CA PHE A 134 -6.17 3.10 -2.23
C PHE A 134 -7.46 3.77 -1.75
N ASP A 135 -7.39 5.03 -1.36
CA ASP A 135 -8.58 5.83 -1.11
C ASP A 135 -9.38 6.09 -2.39
N HIS A 136 -10.49 6.81 -2.26
CA HIS A 136 -11.38 7.17 -3.36
C HIS A 136 -10.66 7.85 -4.54
N HIS A 137 -9.56 8.57 -4.29
CA HIS A 137 -8.79 9.30 -5.30
C HIS A 137 -7.52 8.58 -5.77
N GLY A 138 -7.23 7.37 -5.26
CA GLY A 138 -6.07 6.59 -5.68
C GLY A 138 -4.78 6.84 -4.88
N LEU A 139 -4.88 7.53 -3.74
CA LEU A 139 -3.76 7.66 -2.80
C LEU A 139 -3.64 6.38 -1.97
N GLU A 140 -2.42 5.89 -1.80
CA GLU A 140 -2.17 4.72 -0.96
C GLU A 140 -2.36 5.10 0.51
N VAL A 141 -3.15 4.30 1.24
CA VAL A 141 -3.55 4.57 2.61
C VAL A 141 -3.56 3.29 3.44
N GLU A 142 -3.55 3.43 4.76
CA GLU A 142 -3.88 2.33 5.66
C GLU A 142 -5.34 2.48 6.12
N LEU A 143 -6.10 1.37 6.10
CA LEU A 143 -7.43 1.41 6.69
C LEU A 143 -7.32 1.53 8.21
N PRO A 144 -8.02 2.51 8.82
CA PRO A 144 -7.87 2.78 10.24
C PRO A 144 -8.71 1.84 11.13
N PHE A 145 -9.24 0.76 10.54
CA PHE A 145 -10.07 -0.26 11.17
C PHE A 145 -9.84 -1.61 10.50
N LYS A 146 -10.19 -2.69 11.19
CA LYS A 146 -10.10 -4.06 10.66
C LYS A 146 -11.36 -4.42 9.89
N ILE A 147 -11.19 -5.03 8.73
CA ILE A 147 -12.27 -5.65 7.96
C ILE A 147 -12.50 -7.05 8.51
N ASP A 148 -13.58 -7.23 9.28
CA ASP A 148 -14.00 -8.52 9.81
C ASP A 148 -15.53 -8.64 9.81
N SER A 149 -16.04 -9.86 10.02
CA SER A 149 -17.48 -10.15 9.98
C SER A 149 -18.32 -9.35 10.97
N LYS A 150 -17.72 -8.81 12.04
CA LYS A 150 -18.42 -7.98 13.02
C LYS A 150 -18.62 -6.57 12.49
N ASN A 151 -17.62 -6.04 11.78
CA ASN A 151 -17.57 -4.65 11.34
C ASN A 151 -18.07 -4.41 9.91
N ILE A 152 -18.40 -5.46 9.15
CA ILE A 152 -18.97 -5.32 7.80
C ILE A 152 -20.49 -5.54 7.79
N GLU A 153 -21.18 -4.87 6.88
CA GLU A 153 -22.60 -5.09 6.61
C GLU A 153 -22.86 -6.50 6.08
N ASN A 154 -23.99 -7.09 6.46
CA ASN A 154 -24.36 -8.44 6.02
C ASN A 154 -24.86 -8.47 4.56
N TYR A 155 -25.39 -7.35 4.07
CA TYR A 155 -25.99 -7.22 2.74
C TYR A 155 -25.48 -5.93 2.06
N PRO A 156 -24.19 -5.88 1.68
CA PRO A 156 -23.55 -4.66 1.16
C PRO A 156 -24.31 -4.05 -0.02
N ASP A 157 -24.73 -4.86 -0.99
CA ASP A 157 -25.48 -4.39 -2.16
C ASP A 157 -26.80 -3.72 -1.78
N LYS A 158 -27.50 -4.26 -0.78
CA LYS A 158 -28.75 -3.68 -0.29
C LYS A 158 -28.48 -2.31 0.33
N THR A 159 -27.47 -2.21 1.20
CA THR A 159 -27.08 -0.95 1.85
C THR A 159 -26.70 0.12 0.83
N LEU A 160 -25.92 -0.24 -0.21
CA LEU A 160 -25.52 0.70 -1.26
C LEU A 160 -26.69 1.11 -2.15
N ASN A 161 -27.57 0.18 -2.53
CA ASN A 161 -28.74 0.47 -3.36
C ASN A 161 -29.74 1.39 -2.64
N GLU A 162 -29.96 1.19 -1.34
CA GLU A 162 -30.80 2.08 -0.52
C GLU A 162 -30.23 3.51 -0.43
N ASN A 163 -28.92 3.68 -0.64
CA ASN A 163 -28.20 4.95 -0.54
C ASN A 163 -27.61 5.41 -1.88
N GLN A 164 -28.12 4.94 -3.02
CA GLN A 164 -27.48 5.06 -4.34
C GLN A 164 -27.02 6.49 -4.70
N THR A 165 -27.79 7.52 -4.32
CA THR A 165 -27.44 8.92 -4.61
C THR A 165 -26.25 9.45 -3.80
N ASN A 166 -25.87 8.74 -2.74
CA ASN A 166 -24.80 9.10 -1.81
C ASN A 166 -23.66 8.06 -1.80
N VAL A 167 -23.63 7.16 -2.78
CA VAL A 167 -22.50 6.24 -2.99
C VAL A 167 -21.48 6.92 -3.91
N LYS A 168 -20.27 7.13 -3.40
CA LYS A 168 -19.11 7.57 -4.18
C LYS A 168 -18.26 6.34 -4.49
N LYS A 169 -18.35 5.85 -5.73
CA LYS A 169 -17.48 4.75 -6.21
C LYS A 169 -16.04 5.24 -6.33
N PRO A 170 -15.03 4.37 -6.15
CA PRO A 170 -13.63 4.76 -6.36
C PRO A 170 -13.43 5.42 -7.73
N GLU A 171 -12.75 6.57 -7.76
CA GLU A 171 -12.36 7.23 -9.02
C GLU A 171 -11.12 6.58 -9.64
N PHE A 172 -10.30 5.95 -8.83
CA PHE A 172 -9.10 5.25 -9.27
C PHE A 172 -9.45 3.95 -9.98
N SER A 173 -8.86 3.70 -11.16
CA SER A 173 -9.19 2.50 -11.95
C SER A 173 -8.56 1.24 -11.38
N TYR A 174 -9.22 0.10 -11.61
CA TYR A 174 -8.70 -1.20 -11.21
C TYR A 174 -7.37 -1.51 -11.91
N GLU A 175 -7.24 -1.17 -13.20
CA GLU A 175 -6.02 -1.37 -13.97
C GLU A 175 -4.85 -0.61 -13.36
N SER A 176 -5.06 0.65 -12.95
CA SER A 176 -4.02 1.45 -12.31
C SER A 176 -3.66 0.94 -10.91
N ALA A 177 -4.63 0.40 -10.17
CA ALA A 177 -4.36 -0.26 -8.89
C ALA A 177 -3.51 -1.54 -9.06
N ILE A 178 -3.86 -2.38 -10.03
CA ILE A 178 -3.10 -3.59 -10.37
C ILE A 178 -1.68 -3.24 -10.83
N GLU A 179 -1.52 -2.20 -11.66
CA GLU A 179 -0.21 -1.75 -12.11
C GLU A 179 0.67 -1.28 -10.94
N LYS A 180 0.10 -0.48 -10.02
CA LYS A 180 0.82 -0.06 -8.80
C LYS A 180 1.23 -1.26 -7.94
N LEU A 181 0.34 -2.22 -7.72
CA LEU A 181 0.66 -3.44 -6.98
C LEU A 181 1.78 -4.23 -7.66
N LYS A 182 1.73 -4.37 -8.99
CA LYS A 182 2.78 -5.06 -9.75
C LYS A 182 4.13 -4.38 -9.61
N ILE A 183 4.17 -3.04 -9.64
CA ILE A 183 5.40 -2.26 -9.43
C ILE A 183 5.92 -2.45 -7.99
N HIS A 184 5.03 -2.39 -7.00
CA HIS A 184 5.35 -2.58 -5.59
C HIS A 184 5.97 -3.96 -5.32
N LEU A 185 5.36 -5.02 -5.85
CA LEU A 185 5.83 -6.39 -5.68
C LEU A 185 7.11 -6.70 -6.47
N LYS A 186 7.32 -6.03 -7.61
CA LYS A 186 8.50 -6.22 -8.44
C LYS A 186 9.71 -5.53 -7.81
N LYS A 187 10.44 -6.28 -6.98
CA LYS A 187 11.72 -5.84 -6.41
C LYS A 187 12.71 -5.46 -7.53
N PRO A 188 13.56 -4.44 -7.31
CA PRO A 188 14.63 -4.12 -8.24
C PRO A 188 15.48 -5.35 -8.51
N LEU A 189 15.68 -5.66 -9.79
CA LEU A 189 16.57 -6.73 -10.19
C LEU A 189 18.02 -6.28 -10.03
N GLU A 190 18.89 -7.21 -9.67
CA GLU A 190 20.33 -6.97 -9.62
C GLU A 190 20.91 -6.80 -11.04
N GLU A 191 22.10 -6.19 -11.13
CA GLU A 191 22.79 -6.03 -12.40
C GLU A 191 23.22 -7.40 -12.97
N ASN A 192 23.17 -7.56 -14.30
CA ASN A 192 23.62 -8.77 -15.02
C ASN A 192 22.78 -10.04 -14.77
N VAL A 193 21.46 -9.89 -14.67
CA VAL A 193 20.52 -11.02 -14.65
C VAL A 193 20.30 -11.60 -16.05
N ARG A 194 20.23 -12.94 -16.17
CA ARG A 194 19.87 -13.66 -17.41
C ARG A 194 18.68 -14.62 -17.18
N ASP A 195 18.01 -14.97 -18.28
CA ASP A 195 16.89 -15.91 -18.33
C ASP A 195 15.75 -15.61 -17.34
N LEU A 196 15.45 -14.32 -17.15
CA LEU A 196 14.34 -13.88 -16.30
C LEU A 196 13.01 -14.40 -16.83
N LYS A 197 12.34 -15.18 -15.98
CA LYS A 197 10.95 -15.59 -16.13
C LYS A 197 10.18 -15.04 -14.95
N ASP A 198 9.39 -14.00 -15.19
CA ASP A 198 8.53 -13.41 -14.17
C ASP A 198 7.04 -13.62 -14.46
N GLU A 199 6.28 -13.70 -13.38
CA GLU A 199 4.83 -13.92 -13.41
C GLU A 199 4.19 -13.05 -12.33
N PHE A 200 3.05 -12.45 -12.70
CA PHE A 200 2.19 -11.74 -11.77
C PHE A 200 0.82 -12.42 -11.77
N THR A 201 0.33 -12.74 -10.58
CA THR A 201 -1.00 -13.31 -10.36
C THR A 201 -1.80 -12.32 -9.51
N LEU A 202 -2.94 -11.86 -10.05
CA LEU A 202 -3.92 -11.10 -9.28
C LEU A 202 -4.70 -12.08 -8.38
N HIS A 203 -4.85 -11.76 -7.10
CA HIS A 203 -5.67 -12.56 -6.18
C HIS A 203 -7.07 -11.98 -6.07
N ASP A 204 -7.20 -10.78 -5.50
CA ASP A 204 -8.50 -10.16 -5.27
C ASP A 204 -8.48 -8.67 -5.62
N ILE A 205 -9.66 -8.18 -6.02
CA ILE A 205 -10.00 -6.75 -6.01
C ILE A 205 -11.20 -6.59 -5.09
N THR A 206 -11.08 -5.75 -4.07
CA THR A 206 -12.18 -5.45 -3.14
C THR A 206 -12.47 -3.97 -3.13
N GLU A 207 -13.72 -3.60 -3.42
CA GLU A 207 -14.27 -2.28 -3.13
C GLU A 207 -14.76 -2.23 -1.69
N VAL A 208 -14.19 -1.33 -0.90
CA VAL A 208 -14.58 -1.12 0.51
C VAL A 208 -15.25 0.24 0.64
N TYR A 209 -16.54 0.23 0.98
CA TYR A 209 -17.33 1.43 1.17
C TYR A 209 -17.37 1.82 2.64
N ILE A 210 -16.86 3.01 2.92
CA ILE A 210 -16.70 3.57 4.26
C ILE A 210 -17.80 4.60 4.50
N PRO A 211 -18.61 4.47 5.56
CA PRO A 211 -19.65 5.45 5.87
C PRO A 211 -19.02 6.73 6.44
N ILE A 212 -19.31 7.86 5.81
CA ILE A 212 -18.82 9.20 6.18
C ILE A 212 -20.02 10.14 6.24
N PHE A 213 -20.19 10.84 7.35
CA PHE A 213 -21.12 11.96 7.40
C PHE A 213 -20.46 13.21 6.81
N GLU A 214 -21.08 13.81 5.81
CA GLU A 214 -20.66 15.06 5.19
C GLU A 214 -21.65 16.17 5.55
N ALA A 215 -21.18 17.15 6.31
CA ALA A 215 -21.95 18.32 6.72
C ALA A 215 -21.53 19.54 5.89
N ARG A 216 -22.49 20.14 5.19
CA ARG A 216 -22.29 21.40 4.48
C ARG A 216 -22.64 22.55 5.40
N LEU A 217 -21.73 23.51 5.53
CA LEU A 217 -21.89 24.67 6.38
C LEU A 217 -21.85 25.95 5.56
N SER A 218 -22.60 26.96 5.97
CA SER A 218 -22.53 28.31 5.39
C SER A 218 -22.42 29.40 6.45
N ASP A 219 -21.66 30.45 6.15
CA ASP A 219 -21.61 31.67 6.98
C ASP A 219 -22.55 32.77 6.45
N LEU A 220 -22.65 33.87 7.20
CA LEU A 220 -23.43 35.06 6.80
C LEU A 220 -22.99 35.68 5.47
N LYS A 221 -21.76 35.41 5.02
CA LYS A 221 -21.20 35.88 3.74
C LYS A 221 -21.36 34.85 2.63
N LYS A 222 -22.11 33.76 2.86
CA LYS A 222 -22.31 32.62 1.96
C LYS A 222 -21.03 31.86 1.62
N LYS A 223 -19.97 32.00 2.42
CA LYS A 223 -18.82 31.10 2.34
C LYS A 223 -19.28 29.71 2.73
N VAL A 224 -18.89 28.69 1.97
CA VAL A 224 -19.28 27.30 2.20
C VAL A 224 -18.05 26.52 2.64
N GLU A 225 -18.21 25.71 3.68
CA GLU A 225 -17.20 24.77 4.17
C GLU A 225 -17.85 23.41 4.43
N ILE A 226 -17.03 22.36 4.51
CA ILE A 226 -17.48 20.99 4.73
C ILE A 226 -16.81 20.42 5.97
N ILE A 227 -17.58 19.78 6.84
CA ILE A 227 -17.06 18.89 7.88
C ILE A 227 -17.36 17.46 7.46
N ARG A 228 -16.33 16.61 7.46
CA ARG A 228 -16.45 15.18 7.19
C ARG A 228 -16.18 14.41 8.48
N ILE A 229 -17.05 13.48 8.83
CA ILE A 229 -16.93 12.64 10.03
C ILE A 229 -16.92 11.19 9.60
N ASP A 230 -15.84 10.49 9.94
CA ASP A 230 -15.75 9.05 9.84
C ASP A 230 -16.79 8.41 10.78
N ALA A 231 -17.83 7.79 10.21
CA ALA A 231 -18.93 7.22 10.97
C ALA A 231 -18.56 5.87 11.63
N VAL A 232 -17.38 5.33 11.35
CA VAL A 232 -16.84 4.11 11.96
C VAL A 232 -16.08 4.50 13.25
N ARG A 233 -15.21 5.50 13.16
CA ARG A 233 -14.32 5.93 14.26
C ARG A 233 -14.83 7.11 15.08
N LYS A 234 -15.91 7.77 14.64
CA LYS A 234 -16.48 8.98 15.26
C LYS A 234 -15.46 10.14 15.31
N LYS A 235 -14.69 10.31 14.23
CA LYS A 235 -13.63 11.32 14.12
C LYS A 235 -13.86 12.24 12.93
N ILE A 236 -13.60 13.54 13.11
CA ILE A 236 -13.52 14.48 12.00
C ILE A 236 -12.27 14.16 11.16
N LEU A 237 -12.42 14.17 9.84
CA LEU A 237 -11.36 13.95 8.85
C LEU A 237 -10.65 15.25 8.50
#